data_AF-A0A947BSP9-F1
#
_entry.id   AF-A0A947BSP9-F1
#
_cell.length_a   1.000
_cell.length_b   1.000
_cell.length_c   1.000
_cell.angle_alpha   90.00
_cell.angle_beta   90.00
_cell.angle_gamma   90.00
#
_symmetry.space_group_name_H-M   'P 1'
#
loop_
_entity.id
_entity.type
_entity.pdbx_description
1 polymer ?
#
loop_
_entity_poly.entity_id
_entity_poly.type
_entity_poly.pdbx_seq_one_letter_code
_entity_poly.pdbx_strand_id
1 'polypeptide(L)'
;MIHESILRHRKGRFLWWAVLLVALSAVLYTTQGGSQPPNGGTWQGYVLGTLGALLIVWLAMLGVRKRQYSSTVGTVPGWTSAHVYLGTALLVVATLHSAGQLGWNVHSLSYVLM
;
A
#
# COMPACT_ATOMS: atom_id res chain seq x y z
N MET A 1 -24.66 23.85 0.12
CA MET A 1 -23.69 23.09 -0.71
C MET A 1 -23.09 21.98 0.13
N ILE A 2 -23.61 20.75 -0.01
CA ILE A 2 -23.07 19.57 0.70
C ILE A 2 -21.70 19.26 0.07
N HIS A 3 -20.63 19.52 0.81
CA HIS A 3 -19.29 19.13 0.40
C HIS A 3 -19.22 17.59 0.45
N GLU A 4 -19.25 16.92 -0.71
CA GLU A 4 -18.97 15.50 -0.79
C GLU A 4 -17.49 15.27 -0.47
N SER A 5 -17.22 14.68 0.70
CA SER A 5 -15.86 14.37 1.14
C SER A 5 -15.18 13.44 0.14
N ILE A 6 -13.93 13.76 -0.20
CA ILE A 6 -13.07 12.98 -1.11
C ILE A 6 -12.99 11.50 -0.68
N LEU A 7 -13.13 11.23 0.63
CA LEU A 7 -13.14 9.89 1.22
C LEU A 7 -14.39 9.06 0.85
N ARG A 8 -15.50 9.72 0.49
CA ARG A 8 -16.77 9.10 0.10
C ARG A 8 -16.93 9.00 -1.42
N HIS A 9 -15.88 9.28 -2.19
CA HIS A 9 -15.94 9.18 -3.65
C HIS A 9 -16.21 7.73 -4.08
N ARG A 10 -17.35 7.51 -4.77
CA ARG A 10 -17.84 6.19 -5.22
C ARG A 10 -17.89 5.12 -4.11
N LYS A 11 -18.57 5.40 -2.99
CA LYS A 11 -18.92 4.43 -1.92
C LYS A 11 -17.72 3.73 -1.23
N GLY A 12 -16.53 4.34 -1.21
CA GLY A 12 -15.39 3.77 -0.48
C GLY A 12 -14.86 2.45 -1.04
N ARG A 13 -15.02 2.18 -2.35
CA ARG A 13 -14.52 0.94 -2.99
C ARG A 13 -13.03 0.72 -2.76
N PHE A 14 -12.23 1.78 -2.70
CA PHE A 14 -10.79 1.69 -2.45
C PHE A 14 -10.44 1.33 -1.01
N LEU A 15 -11.32 1.64 -0.04
CA LEU A 15 -11.20 1.17 1.33
C LEU A 15 -11.32 -0.36 1.36
N TRP A 16 -12.27 -0.94 0.62
CA TRP A 16 -12.39 -2.39 0.50
C TRP A 16 -11.17 -3.03 -0.15
N TRP A 17 -10.59 -2.42 -1.18
CA TRP A 17 -9.33 -2.90 -1.76
C TRP A 17 -8.17 -2.83 -0.79
N ALA A 18 -8.05 -1.74 -0.02
CA ALA A 18 -7.03 -1.59 1.01
C ALA A 18 -7.20 -2.64 2.12
N VAL A 19 -8.43 -2.86 2.60
CA VAL A 19 -8.75 -3.88 3.60
C VAL A 19 -8.46 -5.28 3.08
N LEU A 20 -8.84 -5.60 1.84
CA LEU A 20 -8.56 -6.89 1.21
C LEU A 20 -7.05 -7.10 1.09
N LEU A 21 -6.30 -6.07 0.69
CA LEU A 21 -4.85 -6.14 0.55
C LEU A 21 -4.16 -6.35 1.90
N VAL A 22 -4.57 -5.62 2.95
CA VAL A 22 -4.09 -5.83 4.33
C VAL A 22 -4.46 -7.23 4.82
N ALA A 23 -5.69 -7.69 4.61
CA ALA A 23 -6.14 -9.01 5.01
C ALA A 23 -5.36 -10.12 4.30
N LEU A 24 -5.11 -9.98 3.00
CA LEU A 24 -4.33 -10.93 2.22
C LEU A 24 -2.87 -10.97 2.71
N SER A 25 -2.27 -9.81 2.96
CA SER A 25 -0.93 -9.72 3.53
C SER A 25 -0.86 -10.33 4.94
N ALA A 26 -1.89 -10.13 5.76
CA ALA A 26 -1.98 -10.74 7.08
C ALA A 26 -2.13 -12.27 7.01
N VAL A 27 -2.96 -12.80 6.11
CA VAL A 27 -3.08 -14.25 5.87
C VAL A 27 -1.75 -14.82 5.41
N LEU A 28 -1.09 -14.19 4.42
CA LEU A 28 0.23 -14.61 3.95
C LEU A 28 1.26 -14.62 5.09
N TYR A 29 1.23 -13.62 5.97
CA TYR A 29 2.08 -13.60 7.16
C TYR A 29 1.74 -14.74 8.14
N THR A 30 0.47 -15.05 8.40
CA THR A 30 0.09 -16.18 9.27
C THR A 30 0.42 -17.56 8.68
N THR A 31 0.55 -17.68 7.35
CA THR A 31 1.04 -18.93 6.72
C THR A 31 2.54 -19.16 6.92
N GLN A 32 3.24 -18.25 7.59
CA GLN A 32 4.63 -18.42 8.04
C GLN A 32 4.70 -19.40 9.24
N GLY A 33 4.20 -20.61 9.03
CA GLY A 33 4.28 -21.73 9.95
C GLY A 33 5.52 -22.56 9.67
N GLY A 34 6.57 -22.38 10.50
CA GLY A 34 7.68 -23.33 10.59
C GLY A 34 9.08 -22.74 10.38
N SER A 35 9.88 -22.79 11.45
CA SER A 35 11.36 -22.87 11.48
C SER A 35 12.23 -21.69 11.06
N GLN A 36 11.73 -20.62 10.44
CA GLN A 36 12.58 -19.45 10.13
C GLN A 36 12.11 -18.21 10.92
N PRO A 37 13.00 -17.50 11.64
CA PRO A 37 12.64 -16.20 12.22
C PRO A 37 12.05 -15.32 11.10
N PRO A 38 10.94 -14.61 11.35
CA PRO A 38 10.27 -13.83 10.33
C PRO A 38 11.23 -12.74 9.86
N ASN A 39 11.76 -12.94 8.65
CA ASN A 39 12.75 -12.11 8.00
C ASN A 39 12.26 -11.79 6.58
N GLY A 40 12.56 -10.59 6.09
CA GLY A 40 12.17 -10.16 4.74
C GLY A 40 12.76 -10.99 3.59
N GLY A 41 13.78 -11.82 3.87
CA GLY A 41 14.38 -12.75 2.91
C GLY A 41 13.62 -14.08 2.71
N THR A 42 12.50 -14.27 3.40
CA THR A 42 11.62 -15.42 3.17
C THR A 42 10.83 -15.26 1.87
N TRP A 43 10.37 -16.36 1.26
CA TRP A 43 9.51 -16.33 0.08
C TRP A 43 8.28 -15.41 0.28
N GLN A 44 7.67 -15.47 1.47
CA GLN A 44 6.55 -14.60 1.86
C GLN A 44 6.97 -13.13 1.87
N GLY A 45 8.16 -12.84 2.40
CA GLY A 45 8.78 -11.52 2.35
C GLY A 45 8.92 -11.01 0.92
N TYR A 46 9.47 -11.80 -0.01
CA TYR A 46 9.60 -11.40 -1.43
C TYR A 46 8.25 -11.10 -2.08
N VAL A 47 7.20 -11.88 -1.78
CA VAL A 47 5.85 -11.61 -2.29
C VAL A 47 5.30 -10.30 -1.72
N LEU A 48 5.39 -10.09 -0.41
CA LEU A 48 4.94 -8.85 0.24
C LEU A 48 5.73 -7.63 -0.24
N GLY A 49 7.04 -7.78 -0.44
CA GLY A 49 7.92 -6.72 -0.93
C GLY A 49 7.66 -6.36 -2.39
N THR A 50 7.41 -7.35 -3.25
CA THR A 50 7.04 -7.10 -4.66
C THR A 50 5.68 -6.41 -4.76
N LEU A 51 4.70 -6.85 -3.97
CA LEU A 51 3.40 -6.17 -3.87
C LEU A 51 3.55 -4.73 -3.35
N GLY A 52 4.39 -4.51 -2.35
CA GLY A 52 4.70 -3.18 -1.83
C GLY A 52 5.36 -2.28 -2.88
N ALA A 53 6.34 -2.79 -3.63
CA ALA A 53 6.99 -2.05 -4.70
C ALA A 53 6.01 -1.66 -5.82
N LEU A 54 5.14 -2.58 -6.24
CA LEU A 54 4.08 -2.29 -7.21
C LEU A 54 3.11 -1.22 -6.70
N LEU A 55 2.77 -1.27 -5.41
CA LEU A 55 1.97 -0.23 -4.74
C LEU A 55 2.67 1.13 -4.74
N ILE A 56 3.97 1.19 -4.46
CA ILE A 56 4.75 2.45 -4.49
C ILE A 56 4.71 3.05 -5.90
N VAL A 57 4.92 2.24 -6.94
CA VAL A 57 4.80 2.70 -8.33
C VAL A 57 3.40 3.24 -8.60
N TRP A 58 2.36 2.53 -8.16
CA TRP A 58 0.97 2.98 -8.30
C TRP A 58 0.71 4.32 -7.58
N LEU A 59 1.24 4.49 -6.36
CA LEU A 59 1.12 5.72 -5.60
C LEU A 59 1.83 6.89 -6.31
N ALA A 60 3.02 6.65 -6.87
CA ALA A 60 3.77 7.65 -7.64
C ALA A 60 3.04 8.08 -8.92
N MET A 61 2.27 7.20 -9.56
CA MET A 61 1.45 7.51 -10.74
C MET A 61 0.39 8.60 -10.48
N LEU A 62 -0.02 8.84 -9.22
CA LEU A 62 -0.86 9.99 -8.88
C LEU A 62 -0.21 11.32 -9.31
N GLY A 63 1.11 11.45 -9.12
CA GLY A 63 1.86 12.66 -9.47
C GLY A 63 1.84 12.94 -10.98
N VAL A 64 1.96 11.89 -11.79
CA VAL A 64 1.82 11.97 -13.25
C VAL A 64 0.39 12.32 -13.64
N ARG A 65 -0.61 11.68 -13.00
CA ARG A 65 -2.03 11.91 -13.27
C ARG A 65 -2.51 13.31 -12.88
N LYS A 66 -1.86 14.00 -11.95
CA LYS A 66 -2.12 15.43 -11.68
C LYS A 66 -1.65 16.34 -12.83
N ARG A 67 -0.64 15.91 -13.59
CA ARG A 67 -0.06 16.68 -14.71
C ARG A 67 -0.70 16.35 -16.07
N GLN A 68 -1.45 15.25 -16.16
CA GLN A 68 -2.25 14.91 -17.35
C GLN A 68 -3.68 15.45 -17.22
N TYR A 69 -3.96 16.57 -17.90
CA TYR A 69 -5.26 17.25 -17.86
C TYR A 69 -6.34 16.58 -18.73
N SER A 70 -5.93 15.82 -19.75
CA SER A 70 -6.83 14.97 -20.55
C SER A 70 -6.56 13.50 -20.22
N SER A 71 -7.52 12.83 -19.57
CA SER A 71 -7.39 11.42 -19.23
C SER A 71 -8.75 10.75 -19.04
N THR A 72 -8.94 9.59 -19.67
CA THR A 72 -10.16 8.76 -19.61
C THR A 72 -10.17 7.82 -18.40
N VAL A 73 -9.02 7.63 -17.73
CA VAL A 73 -8.86 6.71 -16.58
C VAL A 73 -9.22 7.40 -15.25
N GLY A 74 -10.49 7.74 -15.08
CA GLY A 74 -11.05 8.19 -13.79
C GLY A 74 -10.72 9.63 -13.38
N THR A 75 -11.42 10.13 -12.35
CA THR A 75 -11.36 11.53 -11.89
C THR A 75 -10.19 11.77 -10.90
N VAL A 76 -9.70 13.02 -10.79
CA VAL A 76 -8.62 13.40 -9.85
C VAL A 76 -9.00 13.01 -8.41
N PRO A 77 -10.23 13.30 -7.92
CA PRO A 77 -10.62 12.94 -6.56
C PRO A 77 -10.65 11.42 -6.34
N GLY A 78 -11.02 10.64 -7.36
CA GLY A 78 -10.99 9.18 -7.29
C GLY A 78 -9.58 8.64 -7.11
N TRP A 79 -8.61 9.13 -7.89
CA TRP A 79 -7.21 8.77 -7.74
C TRP A 79 -6.63 9.20 -6.39
N THR A 80 -6.97 10.40 -5.90
CA THR A 80 -6.54 10.86 -4.58
C THR A 80 -7.12 9.98 -3.46
N SER A 81 -8.39 9.59 -3.55
CA SER A 81 -8.99 8.67 -2.57
C SER A 81 -8.29 7.30 -2.59
N ALA A 82 -8.00 6.76 -3.77
CA ALA A 82 -7.29 5.50 -3.92
C ALA A 82 -5.87 5.59 -3.33
N HIS A 83 -5.17 6.70 -3.57
CA HIS A 83 -3.83 6.92 -3.05
C HIS A 83 -3.79 6.95 -1.52
N VAL A 84 -4.76 7.62 -0.86
CA VAL A 84 -4.81 7.66 0.62
C VAL A 84 -5.09 6.27 1.21
N TYR A 85 -6.06 5.53 0.67
CA TYR A 85 -6.39 4.20 1.18
C TYR A 85 -5.30 3.15 0.87
N LEU A 86 -4.71 3.19 -0.32
CA LEU A 86 -3.63 2.27 -0.68
C LEU A 86 -2.32 2.63 0.02
N GLY A 87 -2.04 3.92 0.25
CA GLY A 87 -0.88 4.36 1.02
C GLY A 87 -0.94 3.94 2.48
N THR A 88 -2.11 4.07 3.11
CA THR A 88 -2.30 3.57 4.49
C THR A 88 -2.17 2.05 4.58
N ALA A 89 -2.66 1.29 3.59
CA ALA A 89 -2.42 -0.15 3.51
C ALA A 89 -0.94 -0.50 3.31
N LEU A 90 -0.22 0.27 2.49
CA LEU A 90 1.20 0.04 2.22
C LEU A 90 2.05 0.10 3.49
N LEU A 91 1.75 1.01 4.42
CA LEU A 91 2.45 1.08 5.72
C LEU A 91 2.37 -0.26 6.46
N VAL A 92 1.16 -0.85 6.55
CA VAL A 92 0.95 -2.14 7.20
C VAL A 92 1.70 -3.27 6.48
N VAL A 93 1.67 -3.28 5.15
CA VAL A 93 2.39 -4.28 4.34
C VAL A 93 3.89 -4.15 4.53
N ALA A 94 4.43 -2.94 4.60
CA ALA A 94 5.84 -2.69 4.85
C ALA A 94 6.27 -3.14 6.26
N THR A 95 5.42 -2.94 7.28
CA THR A 95 5.66 -3.47 8.64
C THR A 95 5.70 -4.99 8.64
N LEU A 96 4.76 -5.65 7.94
CA LEU A 96 4.70 -7.10 7.84
C LEU A 96 5.89 -7.68 7.04
N HIS A 97 6.28 -7.04 5.94
CA HIS A 97 7.43 -7.45 5.13
C HIS A 97 8.74 -7.39 5.91
N SER A 98 8.94 -6.33 6.69
CA SER A 98 10.12 -6.16 7.53
C SER A 98 10.06 -6.98 8.83
N ALA A 99 8.93 -7.62 9.13
CA ALA A 99 8.70 -8.37 10.37
C ALA A 99 9.06 -7.59 11.65
N GLY A 100 9.00 -6.26 11.59
CA GLY A 100 9.43 -5.38 12.68
C GLY A 100 10.95 -5.29 12.89
N GLN A 101 11.77 -5.90 12.03
CA GLN A 101 13.24 -5.77 12.06
C GLN A 101 13.68 -4.47 11.38
N LEU A 102 13.40 -3.35 12.04
CA LEU A 102 13.86 -2.03 11.63
C LEU A 102 15.22 -1.74 12.27
N GLY A 103 16.30 -1.99 11.52
CA GLY A 103 17.67 -1.62 11.92
C GLY A 103 18.10 -0.25 11.36
N TRP A 104 19.38 0.12 11.51
CA TRP A 104 19.96 1.25 10.77
C TRP A 104 20.26 0.86 9.32
N ASN A 105 19.22 0.84 8.48
CA ASN A 105 19.35 0.46 7.07
C ASN A 105 18.40 1.28 6.19
N VAL A 106 18.60 1.21 4.87
CA VAL A 106 17.77 1.88 3.85
C VAL A 106 16.29 1.55 4.02
N HIS A 107 15.97 0.34 4.50
CA HIS A 107 14.59 -0.09 4.74
C HIS A 107 13.88 0.75 5.82
N SER A 108 14.58 1.04 6.93
CA SER A 108 14.05 1.89 8.00
C SER A 108 13.99 3.35 7.59
N LEU A 109 14.97 3.83 6.80
CA LEU A 109 14.91 5.17 6.21
C LEU A 109 13.70 5.31 5.29
N SER A 110 13.47 4.33 4.39
CA SER A 110 12.30 4.34 3.52
C SER A 110 10.99 4.23 4.29
N TYR A 111 10.96 3.51 5.40
CA TYR A 111 9.77 3.41 6.26
C TYR A 111 9.42 4.75 6.92
N VAL A 112 10.42 5.55 7.30
CA VAL A 112 10.21 6.90 7.88
C VAL A 112 9.77 7.92 6.82
N LEU A 113 10.19 7.74 5.56
CA LEU A 113 9.88 8.66 4.47
C LEU A 113 8.51 8.42 3.80
N MET A 114 7.87 7.27 4.06
CA MET A 114 6.55 6.87 3.55
C MET A 114 5.42 7.54 4.35
#